data_AF-A0A376VKV4-F1
#
_entry.id   AF-A0A376VKV4-F1
#
_cell.length_a   1.000
_cell.length_b   1.000
_cell.length_c   1.000
_cell.angle_alpha   90.00
_cell.angle_beta   90.00
_cell.angle_gamma   90.00
#
_symmetry.space_group_name_H-M   'P 1'
#
loop_
_entity.id
_entity.type
_entity.pdbx_description
1 polymer ?
#
loop_
_entity_poly.entity_id
_entity_poly.type
_entity_poly.pdbx_seq_one_letter_code
_entity_poly.pdbx_strand_id
1 'polypeptide(L)' 'MKDLTLKFADRADFSAFMDSTGYYDDESMQDDILIDVIGNVYKETGETD' A
#
# COMPACT_ATOMS: atom_id res chain seq x y z
N MET A 1 14.64 -13.64 -6.40
CA MET A 1 13.33 -12.98 -6.16
C MET A 1 13.16 -11.94 -7.27
N LYS A 2 11.98 -11.78 -7.85
CA LYS A 2 11.69 -10.72 -8.83
C LYS A 2 10.90 -9.64 -8.12
N ASP A 3 11.30 -8.40 -8.26
CA ASP A 3 10.56 -7.27 -7.69
C ASP A 3 9.31 -6.99 -8.52
N LEU A 4 8.19 -6.73 -7.83
CA LEU A 4 6.92 -6.33 -8.44
C LEU A 4 6.51 -4.97 -7.87
N THR A 5 6.33 -3.98 -8.75
CA THR A 5 5.80 -2.67 -8.35
C THR A 5 4.33 -2.57 -8.72
N LEU A 6 3.47 -2.36 -7.72
CA LEU A 6 2.05 -2.04 -7.89
C LEU A 6 1.82 -0.55 -7.64
N LYS A 7 0.91 0.05 -8.40
CA LYS A 7 0.52 1.45 -8.24
C LYS A 7 -0.97 1.52 -7.89
N PHE A 8 -1.28 2.33 -6.90
CA PHE A 8 -2.64 2.58 -6.43
C PHE A 8 -3.00 4.06 -6.63
N ALA A 9 -4.28 4.36 -6.80
CA ALA A 9 -4.73 5.73 -7.01
C ALA A 9 -4.57 6.57 -5.72
N ASP A 10 -4.81 5.95 -4.57
CA ASP A 10 -4.63 6.55 -3.25
C ASP A 10 -4.34 5.49 -2.17
N ARG A 11 -4.23 5.95 -0.92
CA ARG A 11 -3.96 5.09 0.24
C ARG A 11 -5.13 4.17 0.58
N ALA A 12 -6.38 4.55 0.30
CA ALA A 12 -7.54 3.72 0.59
C ALA A 12 -7.57 2.50 -0.33
N ASP A 13 -7.25 2.68 -1.62
CA ASP A 13 -7.12 1.59 -2.58
C ASP A 13 -5.99 0.62 -2.20
N PHE A 14 -4.83 1.15 -1.75
CA PHE A 14 -3.74 0.33 -1.22
C PHE A 14 -4.18 -0.49 0.01
N SER A 15 -4.80 0.17 1.01
CA SER A 15 -5.26 -0.51 2.22
C SER A 15 -6.29 -1.60 1.91
N ALA A 16 -7.27 -1.31 1.03
CA ALA A 16 -8.27 -2.29 0.62
C ALA A 16 -7.65 -3.51 -0.08
N PHE A 17 -6.62 -3.30 -0.91
CA PHE A 17 -5.86 -4.40 -1.50
C PHE A 17 -5.17 -5.24 -0.42
N MET A 18 -4.45 -4.61 0.51
CA MET A 18 -3.76 -5.31 1.59
C MET A 18 -4.73 -6.14 2.45
N ASP A 19 -5.87 -5.56 2.83
CA ASP A 19 -6.91 -6.25 3.59
C ASP A 19 -7.49 -7.43 2.80
N SER A 20 -7.73 -7.26 1.48
CA SER A 20 -8.26 -8.33 0.64
C SER A 20 -7.33 -9.53 0.49
N THR A 21 -6.02 -9.34 0.68
CA THR A 21 -5.03 -10.44 0.67
C THR A 21 -4.94 -11.15 2.02
N GLY A 22 -5.50 -10.58 3.09
CA GLY A 22 -5.33 -11.08 4.45
C GLY A 22 -3.92 -10.88 5.01
N TYR A 23 -3.10 -9.99 4.41
CA TYR A 23 -1.69 -9.87 4.73
C TYR A 23 -1.40 -9.60 6.21
N TYR A 24 -2.18 -8.73 6.83
CA TYR A 24 -1.96 -8.37 8.22
C TYR A 24 -2.29 -9.50 9.21
N ASP A 25 -3.11 -10.48 8.80
CA ASP A 25 -3.54 -11.61 9.62
C ASP A 25 -2.75 -12.90 9.34
N ASP A 26 -1.93 -12.92 8.29
CA ASP A 26 -1.12 -14.08 7.88
C ASP A 26 0.39 -13.82 8.11
N GLU A 27 0.88 -14.26 9.28
CA GLU A 27 2.30 -14.14 9.66
C GLU A 27 3.24 -14.84 8.67
N SER A 28 2.83 -15.98 8.08
CA SER A 28 3.67 -16.69 7.11
C SER A 28 3.87 -15.86 5.85
N MET A 29 2.82 -15.17 5.40
CA MET A 29 2.91 -14.32 4.22
C MET A 29 3.74 -13.06 4.47
N GLN A 30 3.72 -12.52 5.71
CA GLN A 30 4.60 -11.42 6.12
C GLN A 30 6.08 -11.81 6.09
N ASP A 31 6.40 -13.05 6.48
CA ASP A 31 7.76 -13.58 6.43
C ASP A 31 8.23 -13.85 4.98
N ASP A 32 7.32 -14.27 4.10
CA ASP A 32 7.63 -14.61 2.71
C ASP A 32 7.74 -13.38 1.78
N ILE A 33 7.12 -12.25 2.13
CA ILE A 33 6.99 -11.07 1.26
C ILE A 33 7.41 -9.78 1.98
N LEU A 34 8.48 -9.16 1.47
CA LEU A 34 8.91 -7.81 1.86
C LEU A 34 8.11 -6.75 1.09
N ILE A 35 7.40 -5.89 1.81
CA ILE A 35 6.65 -4.77 1.24
C ILE A 35 7.39 -3.47 1.51
N ASP A 36 7.68 -2.72 0.44
CA ASP A 36 8.18 -1.35 0.52
C ASP A 36 7.14 -0.39 -0.05
N VAL A 37 6.80 0.66 0.71
CA VAL A 37 5.79 1.66 0.33
C VAL A 37 6.50 2.92 -0.13
N ILE A 38 6.68 3.04 -1.44
CA ILE A 38 7.41 4.15 -2.06
C ILE A 38 6.43 5.28 -2.40
N GLY A 39 6.24 6.19 -1.44
CA GLY A 39 5.58 7.49 -1.63
C GLY A 39 4.22 7.64 -0.95
N ASN A 40 3.99 8.80 -0.35
CA ASN A 40 2.67 9.25 0.07
C ASN A 40 2.11 10.18 -1.01
N VAL A 41 0.90 9.88 -1.52
CA VAL A 41 0.17 10.82 -2.38
C VAL A 41 -0.52 11.83 -1.46
N TYR A 42 0.10 12.98 -1.24
CA TYR A 42 -0.56 14.13 -0.63
C TYR A 42 -1.34 14.87 -1.72
N LYS A 43 -2.67 14.91 -1.63
CA LYS A 43 -3.46 15.92 -2.34
C LYS A 43 -3.38 17.19 -1.51
N GLU A 44 -2.72 18.22 -2.02
CA GLU A 44 -2.80 19.57 -1.46
C GLU A 44 -4.26 20.02 -1.58
N THR A 45 -5.00 20.07 -0.48
CA THR A 45 -6.27 20.79 -0.43
C THR A 45 -5.91 22.24 -0.23
N GLY A 46 -5.87 23.01 -1.33
CA GLY A 46 -5.66 24.45 -1.26
C GLY A 46 -6.78 25.11 -0.45
N GLU A 47 -6.49 25.49 0.80
CA GLU A 47 -7.17 26.61 1.43
C GLU A 47 -6.58 27.89 0.81
N THR A 48 -7.30 28.48 -0.13
CA THR A 48 -7.13 29.89 -0.47
C THR A 48 -7.93 30.70 0.56
N ASP A 49 -7.21 31.41 1.42
CA ASP A 49 -7.70 32.54 2.25
C ASP A 49 -8.50 33.56 1.43
#